data_AF-A0A5B0FSJ5-F1
#
_entry.id   AF-A0A5B0FSJ5-F1
#
_cell.length_a   1.000
_cell.length_b   1.000
_cell.length_c   1.000
_cell.angle_alpha   90.00
_cell.angle_beta   90.00
_cell.angle_gamma   90.00
#
_symmetry.space_group_name_H-M   'P 1'
#
loop_
_entity.id
_entity.type
_entity.pdbx_description
1 polymer ?
#
loop_
_entity_poly.entity_id
_entity_poly.type
_entity_poly.pdbx_seq_one_letter_code
_entity_poly.pdbx_strand_id
1 'polypeptide(L)'
;MREDFKNKVDRYVAALKSAGKEDIPAIRTEFANWYHALSDVEKDELQPFWQEIKDRARQKIAEIKEALNELQQLQDVKIVVEGAEYDLHEWITISEYSRIHHLKVSRVQNWISRGVVPRGKVLAIPQLNNMKLIKNEIYAKA
;
A
#
# COMPACT_ATOMS: atom_id res chain seq x y z
N MET A 1 6.83 33.65 -18.71
CA MET A 1 7.63 33.35 -17.50
C MET A 1 6.97 32.31 -16.58
N ARG A 2 5.81 32.57 -15.96
CA ARG A 2 5.14 31.59 -15.08
C ARG A 2 4.70 30.30 -15.79
N GLU A 3 4.28 30.42 -17.05
CA GLU A 3 3.90 29.28 -17.90
C GLU A 3 5.12 28.45 -18.33
N ASP A 4 6.24 29.10 -18.66
CA ASP A 4 7.51 28.43 -18.98
C ASP A 4 8.04 27.62 -17.79
N PHE A 5 7.90 28.18 -16.59
CA PHE A 5 8.27 27.50 -15.35
C PHE A 5 7.42 26.27 -15.09
N LYS A 6 6.10 26.42 -15.20
CA LYS A 6 5.15 25.30 -15.06
C LYS A 6 5.49 24.18 -16.05
N ASN A 7 5.76 24.52 -17.30
CA ASN A 7 6.17 23.57 -18.33
C ASN A 7 7.49 22.85 -17.97
N LYS A 8 8.48 23.55 -17.39
CA LYS A 8 9.74 22.91 -16.95
C LYS A 8 9.52 21.96 -15.79
N VAL A 9 8.72 22.34 -14.80
CA VAL A 9 8.37 21.48 -13.65
C VAL A 9 7.57 20.26 -14.11
N ASP A 10 6.60 20.43 -15.01
CA ASP A 10 5.80 19.32 -15.54
C ASP A 10 6.67 18.32 -16.30
N ARG A 11 7.62 18.80 -17.12
CA ARG A 11 8.62 17.95 -17.78
C ARG A 11 9.51 17.20 -16.80
N TYR A 12 9.98 17.87 -15.74
CA TYR A 12 10.77 17.23 -14.69
C TYR A 12 9.99 16.12 -13.97
N VAL A 13 8.73 16.37 -13.62
CA VAL A 13 7.86 15.37 -12.99
C VAL A 13 7.58 14.20 -13.94
N ALA A 14 7.33 14.46 -15.22
CA ALA A 14 7.12 13.42 -16.22
C ALA A 14 8.37 12.55 -16.44
N ALA A 15 9.55 13.17 -16.48
CA ALA A 15 10.83 12.46 -16.55
C ALA A 15 11.02 11.54 -15.33
N LEU A 16 10.79 12.04 -14.11
CA LEU A 16 10.88 11.21 -12.90
C LEU A 16 9.90 10.04 -12.86
N LYS A 17 8.71 10.18 -13.45
CA LYS A 17 7.70 9.11 -13.50
C LYS A 17 8.05 7.99 -14.47
N SER A 18 8.81 8.29 -15.52
CA SER A 18 9.13 7.35 -16.61
C SER A 18 10.56 6.81 -16.53
N ALA A 19 11.42 7.41 -15.72
CA ALA A 19 12.83 7.06 -15.59
C ALA A 19 13.09 5.76 -14.81
N GLY A 20 14.16 5.06 -15.21
CA GLY A 20 14.79 4.03 -14.39
C GLY A 20 15.46 4.63 -13.16
N LYS A 21 15.72 3.81 -12.13
CA LYS A 21 16.28 4.30 -10.85
C LYS A 21 17.66 4.94 -11.03
N GLU A 22 18.41 4.42 -11.98
CA GLU A 22 19.73 4.84 -12.44
C GLU A 22 19.74 6.25 -13.07
N ASP A 23 18.64 6.69 -13.68
CA ASP A 23 18.54 7.99 -14.35
C ASP A 23 18.05 9.11 -13.42
N ILE A 24 17.42 8.75 -12.30
CA ILE A 24 16.88 9.71 -11.31
C ILE A 24 17.93 10.73 -10.83
N PRO A 25 19.18 10.34 -10.50
CA PRO A 25 20.20 11.31 -10.09
C PRO A 25 20.47 12.36 -11.17
N ALA A 26 20.62 11.95 -12.43
CA ALA A 26 20.88 12.85 -13.53
C ALA A 26 19.73 13.85 -13.76
N ILE A 27 18.48 13.36 -13.70
CA ILE A 27 17.27 14.19 -13.84
C ILE A 27 17.18 15.24 -12.72
N ARG A 28 17.51 14.85 -11.49
CA ARG A 28 17.56 15.78 -10.34
C ARG A 28 18.66 16.83 -10.50
N THR A 29 19.84 16.41 -10.94
CA THR A 29 20.96 17.33 -11.18
C THR A 29 20.64 18.34 -12.26
N GLU A 30 20.05 17.92 -13.39
CA GLU A 30 19.64 18.84 -14.46
C GLU A 30 18.65 19.90 -13.95
N PHE A 31 17.63 19.47 -13.20
CA PHE A 31 16.64 20.38 -12.63
C PHE A 31 17.26 21.35 -11.61
N ALA A 32 18.12 20.86 -10.73
CA ALA A 32 18.81 21.69 -9.73
C ALA A 32 19.69 22.73 -10.40
N ASN A 33 20.47 22.35 -11.42
CA ASN A 33 21.33 23.26 -12.17
C ASN A 33 20.51 24.39 -12.82
N TRP A 34 19.38 24.04 -13.44
CA TRP A 34 18.48 25.05 -14.01
C TRP A 34 17.90 25.98 -12.94
N TYR A 35 17.43 25.45 -11.82
CA TYR A 35 16.86 26.26 -10.74
C TYR A 35 17.88 27.21 -10.11
N HIS A 36 19.11 26.75 -9.91
CA HIS A 36 20.19 27.57 -9.36
C HIS A 36 20.72 28.62 -10.34
N ALA A 37 20.52 28.42 -11.66
CA ALA A 37 20.86 29.41 -12.68
C ALA A 37 19.87 30.57 -12.76
N LEU A 38 18.71 30.48 -12.11
CA LEU A 38 17.75 31.58 -12.02
C LEU A 38 18.31 32.73 -11.17
N SER A 39 18.00 33.95 -11.59
CA SER A 39 18.24 35.17 -10.80
C SER A 39 17.35 35.22 -9.56
N ASP A 40 17.69 36.07 -8.61
CA ASP A 40 16.91 36.19 -7.37
C ASP A 40 15.52 36.80 -7.62
N VAL A 41 15.40 37.71 -8.60
CA VAL A 41 14.11 38.27 -9.04
C VAL A 41 13.20 37.16 -9.58
N GLU A 42 13.73 36.27 -10.43
CA GLU A 42 12.97 35.13 -10.95
C GLU A 42 12.58 34.16 -9.83
N LYS A 43 13.44 33.92 -8.84
CA LYS A 43 13.11 33.06 -7.68
C LYS A 43 11.99 33.66 -6.83
N ASP A 44 11.99 34.96 -6.63
CA ASP A 44 10.95 35.66 -5.87
C ASP A 44 9.59 35.59 -6.59
N GLU A 45 9.56 35.76 -7.91
CA GLU A 45 8.34 35.59 -8.71
C GLU A 45 7.77 34.16 -8.65
N LEU A 46 8.63 33.18 -8.41
CA LEU A 46 8.25 31.77 -8.30
C LEU A 46 7.74 31.37 -6.92
N GLN A 47 7.95 32.19 -5.89
CA GLN A 47 7.50 31.94 -4.54
C GLN A 47 6.01 31.52 -4.46
N PRO A 48 5.04 32.26 -5.05
CA PRO A 48 3.63 31.88 -4.99
C PRO A 48 3.35 30.54 -5.67
N PHE A 49 4.05 30.23 -6.77
CA PHE A 49 3.92 28.94 -7.46
C PHE A 49 4.46 27.79 -6.59
N TRP A 50 5.59 27.98 -5.92
CA TRP A 50 6.13 26.97 -5.01
C TRP A 50 5.25 26.74 -3.79
N GLN A 51 4.59 27.77 -3.28
CA GLN A 51 3.60 27.61 -2.21
C GLN A 51 2.43 26.74 -2.69
N GLU A 52 1.89 27.01 -3.89
CA GLU A 52 0.82 26.19 -4.48
C GLU A 52 1.22 24.72 -4.65
N ILE A 53 2.46 24.44 -5.08
CA ILE A 53 2.97 23.06 -5.14
C ILE A 53 3.03 22.42 -3.75
N LYS A 54 3.58 23.14 -2.77
CA LYS A 54 3.70 22.63 -1.39
C LYS A 54 2.34 22.31 -0.80
N ASP A 55 1.35 23.17 -1.01
CA ASP A 55 0.01 23.00 -0.48
C ASP A 55 -0.70 21.81 -1.13
N ARG A 56 -0.60 21.65 -2.46
CA ARG A 56 -1.10 20.46 -3.16
C ARG A 56 -0.43 19.17 -2.68
N ALA A 57 0.88 19.20 -2.45
CA ALA A 57 1.60 18.04 -1.93
C ALA A 57 1.15 17.68 -0.50
N ARG A 58 0.96 18.68 0.39
CA ARG A 58 0.44 18.47 1.74
C ARG A 58 -0.95 17.85 1.71
N GLN A 59 -1.84 18.37 0.87
CA GLN A 59 -3.20 17.85 0.73
C GLN A 59 -3.19 16.40 0.25
N LYS A 60 -2.39 16.08 -0.78
CA LYS A 60 -2.26 14.70 -1.26
C LYS A 60 -1.68 13.75 -0.22
N ILE A 61 -0.71 14.19 0.58
CA ILE A 61 -0.19 13.40 1.69
C ILE A 61 -1.26 13.16 2.76
N ALA A 62 -2.08 14.17 3.07
CA ALA A 62 -3.19 14.03 4.02
C ALA A 62 -4.22 13.00 3.51
N GLU A 63 -4.65 13.10 2.25
CA GLU A 63 -5.56 12.14 1.62
C GLU A 63 -4.99 10.70 1.63
N ILE A 64 -3.71 10.53 1.30
CA ILE A 64 -3.05 9.21 1.36
C ILE A 64 -3.01 8.68 2.80
N LYS A 65 -2.71 9.53 3.78
CA LYS A 65 -2.71 9.12 5.20
C LYS A 65 -4.09 8.72 5.68
N GLU A 66 -5.12 9.45 5.27
CA GLU A 66 -6.51 9.13 5.60
C GLU A 66 -6.94 7.81 4.96
N ALA A 67 -6.67 7.61 3.67
CA ALA A 67 -6.92 6.35 2.98
C ALA A 67 -6.14 5.17 3.60
N LEU A 68 -4.88 5.38 4.00
CA LEU A 68 -4.09 4.38 4.72
C LEU A 68 -4.70 4.06 6.08
N ASN A 69 -5.18 5.07 6.81
CA ASN A 69 -5.84 4.89 8.09
C ASN A 69 -7.16 4.12 7.93
N GLU A 70 -7.98 4.45 6.94
CA GLU A 70 -9.19 3.68 6.61
C GLU A 70 -8.87 2.22 6.27
N LEU A 71 -7.84 1.97 5.45
CA LEU A 71 -7.38 0.62 5.14
C LEU A 71 -6.89 -0.12 6.39
N GLN A 72 -6.21 0.56 7.31
CA GLN A 72 -5.76 -0.02 8.56
C GLN A 72 -6.93 -0.36 9.48
N GLN A 73 -7.93 0.51 9.59
CA GLN A 73 -9.17 0.24 10.34
C GLN A 73 -9.98 -0.94 9.75
N LEU A 74 -9.92 -1.14 8.44
CA LEU A 74 -10.50 -2.33 7.78
C LEU A 74 -9.68 -3.61 8.01
N GLN A 75 -8.39 -3.50 8.35
CA GLN A 75 -7.53 -4.63 8.68
C GLN A 75 -7.62 -5.02 10.17
N ASP A 76 -7.87 -4.05 11.06
CA ASP A 76 -8.05 -4.26 12.52
C ASP A 76 -9.41 -4.87 12.91
N VAL A 77 -10.03 -5.69 12.05
CA VAL A 77 -11.25 -6.42 12.40
C VAL A 77 -10.87 -7.59 13.30
N LYS A 78 -10.80 -7.39 14.61
CA LYS A 78 -10.58 -8.47 15.57
C LYS A 78 -11.86 -9.31 15.71
N ILE A 79 -11.75 -10.63 15.57
CA ILE A 79 -12.87 -11.52 15.92
C ILE A 79 -12.70 -11.94 17.38
N VAL A 80 -13.65 -11.56 18.22
CA VAL A 80 -13.74 -12.02 19.61
C VAL A 80 -14.57 -13.30 19.63
N VAL A 81 -13.94 -14.43 19.98
CA VAL A 81 -14.62 -15.73 20.15
C VAL A 81 -14.39 -16.20 21.59
N GLU A 82 -15.47 -16.37 22.36
CA GLU A 82 -15.42 -16.91 23.74
C GLU A 82 -14.44 -16.17 24.68
N GLY A 83 -14.24 -14.86 24.47
CA GLY A 83 -13.34 -14.03 25.29
C GLY A 83 -11.88 -14.05 24.86
N ALA A 84 -11.53 -14.78 23.79
CA ALA A 84 -10.20 -14.74 23.18
C ALA A 84 -10.21 -13.81 21.94
N GLU A 85 -9.28 -12.86 21.90
CA GLU A 85 -9.02 -11.98 20.76
C GLU A 85 -8.17 -12.73 19.72
N TYR A 86 -8.70 -12.95 18.52
CA TYR A 86 -7.94 -13.49 17.40
C TYR A 86 -7.69 -12.40 16.35
N ASP A 87 -6.42 -12.15 16.06
CA ASP A 87 -5.97 -11.23 15.03
C ASP A 87 -6.19 -11.85 13.64
N LEU A 88 -6.91 -11.14 12.75
CA LEU A 88 -7.16 -11.57 11.38
C LEU A 88 -5.91 -11.54 10.48
N HIS A 89 -4.80 -10.92 10.91
CA HIS A 89 -3.52 -11.08 10.24
C HIS A 89 -2.95 -12.50 10.41
N GLU A 90 -3.16 -13.10 11.59
CA GLU A 90 -2.69 -14.46 11.89
C GLU A 90 -3.72 -15.50 11.44
N TRP A 91 -5.02 -15.22 11.60
CA TRP A 91 -6.11 -16.16 11.30
C TRP A 91 -7.01 -15.64 10.20
N ILE A 92 -6.84 -16.18 8.98
CA ILE A 92 -7.62 -15.77 7.81
C ILE A 92 -8.69 -16.80 7.46
N THR A 93 -9.74 -16.37 6.76
CA THR A 93 -10.76 -17.30 6.26
C THR A 93 -10.20 -18.20 5.17
N ILE A 94 -10.82 -19.38 4.97
CA ILE A 94 -10.44 -20.28 3.86
C ILE A 94 -10.53 -19.56 2.49
N SER A 95 -11.53 -18.71 2.31
CA SER A 95 -11.71 -17.92 1.08
C SER A 95 -10.58 -16.93 0.87
N GLU A 96 -10.13 -16.26 1.93
CA GLU A 96 -9.03 -15.31 1.86
C GLU A 96 -7.68 -16.01 1.65
N TYR A 97 -7.45 -17.15 2.33
CA TYR A 97 -6.27 -18.00 2.09
C TYR A 97 -6.21 -18.49 0.64
N SER A 98 -7.36 -18.88 0.08
CA SER A 98 -7.50 -19.28 -1.32
C SER A 98 -7.13 -18.14 -2.29
N ARG A 99 -7.50 -16.89 -1.96
CA ARG A 99 -7.17 -15.69 -2.75
C ARG A 99 -5.69 -15.35 -2.71
N ILE A 100 -5.09 -15.31 -1.52
CA ILE A 100 -3.68 -14.95 -1.30
C ILE A 100 -2.74 -15.97 -1.96
N HIS A 101 -3.04 -17.27 -1.83
CA HIS A 101 -2.17 -18.34 -2.33
C HIS A 101 -2.55 -18.87 -3.72
N HIS A 102 -3.52 -18.26 -4.40
CA HIS A 102 -4.04 -18.71 -5.71
C HIS A 102 -4.44 -20.20 -5.73
N LEU A 103 -5.02 -20.70 -4.64
CA LEU A 103 -5.49 -22.08 -4.51
C LEU A 103 -7.00 -22.14 -4.65
N LYS A 104 -7.56 -23.28 -5.07
CA LYS A 104 -9.02 -23.49 -5.01
C LYS A 104 -9.46 -23.67 -3.56
N VAL A 105 -10.59 -23.05 -3.16
CA VAL A 105 -11.21 -23.25 -1.84
C VAL A 105 -11.37 -24.74 -1.48
N SER A 106 -11.80 -25.56 -2.45
CA SER A 106 -11.93 -27.01 -2.28
C SER A 106 -10.60 -27.72 -1.99
N ARG A 107 -9.48 -27.21 -2.50
CA ARG A 107 -8.14 -27.75 -2.18
C ARG A 107 -7.78 -27.48 -0.72
N VAL A 108 -8.05 -26.27 -0.24
CA VAL A 108 -7.78 -25.88 1.16
C VAL A 108 -8.67 -26.67 2.12
N GLN A 109 -9.96 -26.84 1.81
CA GLN A 109 -10.85 -27.71 2.59
C GLN A 109 -10.35 -29.16 2.63
N ASN A 110 -9.89 -29.69 1.49
CA ASN A 110 -9.30 -31.03 1.43
C ASN A 110 -8.01 -31.13 2.26
N TRP A 111 -7.19 -30.08 2.33
CA TRP A 111 -5.99 -30.06 3.16
C TRP A 111 -6.33 -30.13 4.66
N ILE A 112 -7.38 -29.45 5.08
CA ILE A 112 -7.91 -29.53 6.45
C ILE A 112 -8.40 -30.95 6.74
N SER A 113 -9.22 -31.53 5.85
CA SER A 113 -9.75 -32.88 6.03
C SER A 113 -8.66 -33.97 6.01
N ARG A 114 -7.60 -33.79 5.23
CA ARG A 114 -6.47 -34.73 5.10
C ARG A 114 -5.36 -34.50 6.13
N GLY A 115 -5.47 -33.48 6.99
CA GLY A 115 -4.47 -33.17 8.01
C GLY A 115 -3.17 -32.55 7.47
N VAL A 116 -3.16 -32.06 6.22
CA VAL A 116 -2.04 -31.26 5.68
C VAL A 116 -1.95 -29.94 6.43
N VAL A 117 -3.10 -29.39 6.82
CA VAL A 117 -3.18 -28.31 7.81
C VAL A 117 -3.39 -28.97 9.17
N PRO A 118 -2.48 -28.79 10.14
CA PRO A 118 -2.65 -29.34 11.48
C PRO A 118 -3.94 -28.82 12.14
N ARG A 119 -4.61 -29.67 12.93
CA ARG A 119 -5.86 -29.28 13.63
C ARG A 119 -5.68 -28.06 14.53
N GLY A 120 -4.51 -27.89 15.14
CA GLY A 120 -4.18 -26.71 15.96
C GLY A 120 -4.01 -25.40 15.17
N LYS A 121 -4.04 -25.46 13.83
CA LYS A 121 -4.00 -24.30 12.93
C LYS A 121 -5.31 -24.07 12.19
N VAL A 122 -6.39 -24.69 12.67
CA VAL A 122 -7.76 -24.51 12.16
C VAL A 122 -8.64 -24.13 13.33
N LEU A 123 -9.26 -22.96 13.26
CA LEU A 123 -10.24 -22.49 14.23
C LEU A 123 -11.61 -22.55 13.58
N ALA A 124 -12.58 -23.21 14.22
CA ALA A 124 -13.96 -23.15 13.80
C ALA A 124 -14.70 -22.19 14.73
N ILE A 125 -15.42 -21.22 14.17
CA ILE A 125 -16.19 -20.22 14.92
C ILE A 125 -17.65 -20.66 14.93
N PRO A 126 -18.16 -21.23 16.05
CA PRO A 126 -19.52 -21.77 16.09
C PRO A 126 -20.58 -20.69 15.91
N GLN A 127 -20.30 -19.47 16.39
CA GLN A 127 -21.22 -18.32 16.32
C GLN A 127 -21.42 -17.78 14.89
N LEU A 128 -20.51 -18.09 13.96
CA LEU A 128 -20.55 -17.64 12.56
C LEU A 128 -20.80 -18.82 11.61
N ASN A 129 -21.87 -19.59 11.84
CA ASN A 129 -22.22 -20.75 11.01
C ASN A 129 -21.07 -21.76 10.83
N ASN A 130 -20.30 -22.02 11.88
CA ASN A 130 -19.09 -22.86 11.83
C ASN A 130 -18.06 -22.41 10.78
N MET A 131 -17.94 -21.10 10.54
CA MET A 131 -16.91 -20.56 9.67
C MET A 131 -15.53 -20.99 10.17
N LYS A 132 -14.73 -21.57 9.27
CA LYS A 132 -13.37 -22.04 9.56
C LYS A 132 -12.35 -20.96 9.19
N LEU A 133 -11.54 -20.57 10.16
CA LEU A 133 -10.31 -19.81 9.96
C LEU A 133 -9.12 -20.76 9.94
N ILE A 134 -8.12 -20.38 9.15
CA ILE A 134 -6.85 -21.07 9.02
C ILE A 134 -5.74 -20.07 9.29
N LYS A 135 -4.69 -20.51 9.98
CA LYS A 135 -3.53 -19.67 10.23
C LYS A 135 -2.80 -19.33 8.91
N ASN A 136 -2.47 -18.06 8.68
CA ASN A 136 -1.89 -17.53 7.45
C ASN A 136 -0.42 -17.93 7.25
N GLU A 137 -0.18 -19.20 6.93
CA GLU A 137 1.15 -19.78 6.69
C GLU A 137 1.12 -20.66 5.44
N ILE A 138 2.27 -20.84 4.78
CA ILE A 138 2.35 -21.72 3.60
C ILE A 138 2.28 -23.18 4.02
N TYR A 139 1.15 -23.83 3.76
CA TYR A 139 1.02 -25.29 3.87
C TYR A 139 1.37 -25.92 2.52
N ALA A 140 2.60 -26.41 2.36
CA ALA A 140 2.98 -27.22 1.22
C ALA A 140 2.99 -28.70 1.61
N LYS A 141 2.47 -29.55 0.71
CA LYS A 141 2.75 -30.98 0.77
C LYS A 141 4.21 -31.15 0.31
N ALA A 142 5.08 -31.65 1.18
CA ALA A 142 6.30 -32.30 0.73
C ALA A 142 5.94 -33.56 -0.08
#